data_AF-A0A6N7C3M7-F1
#
_entry.id   AF-A0A6N7C3M7-F1
#
_cell.length_a   1.000
_cell.length_b   1.000
_cell.length_c   1.000
_cell.angle_alpha   90.00
_cell.angle_beta   90.00
_cell.angle_gamma   90.00
#
_symmetry.space_group_name_H-M   'P 1'
#
loop_
_entity.id
_entity.type
_entity.pdbx_description
1 polymer ?
#
loop_
_entity_poly.entity_id
_entity_poly.type
_entity_poly.pdbx_seq_one_letter_code
_entity_poly.pdbx_strand_id
1 'polypeptide(L)' 'MDKSKRSQNQIIKDHLLTGQSITRWQAIELYKIATLPTRINQLEGKGLTIQRKRVHKDGKHWNVYWLDADNLASGVQS' A
#
# COMPACT_ATOMS: atom_id res chain seq x y z
N MET A 1 12.00 -23.29 -12.61
CA MET A 1 11.43 -21.93 -12.79
C MET A 1 10.40 -21.71 -11.70
N ASP A 2 10.91 -21.34 -10.54
CA ASP A 2 10.13 -21.14 -9.32
C ASP A 2 9.18 -19.97 -9.55
N LYS A 3 7.87 -20.25 -9.47
CA LYS A 3 6.83 -19.21 -9.47
C LYS A 3 7.12 -18.31 -8.27
N SER A 4 7.87 -17.24 -8.51
CA SER A 4 8.29 -16.27 -7.50
C SER A 4 7.01 -15.75 -6.84
N LYS A 5 6.70 -16.25 -5.64
CA LYS A 5 5.56 -15.79 -4.84
C LYS A 5 5.72 -14.28 -4.74
N ARG A 6 4.81 -13.51 -5.35
CA ARG A 6 4.83 -12.05 -5.20
C ARG A 6 4.89 -11.74 -3.71
N SER A 7 5.93 -11.02 -3.31
CA SER A 7 6.07 -10.59 -1.92
C SER A 7 4.83 -9.78 -1.53
N GLN A 8 4.41 -9.88 -0.27
CA GLN A 8 3.33 -9.05 0.27
C GLN A 8 3.58 -7.56 -0.02
N ASN A 9 4.84 -7.11 -0.02
CA ASN A 9 5.21 -5.74 -0.39
C ASN A 9 4.84 -5.42 -1.85
N GLN A 10 5.06 -6.37 -2.76
CA GLN A 10 4.76 -6.20 -4.18
C GLN A 10 3.26 -6.12 -4.40
N ILE A 11 2.47 -6.94 -3.72
CA ILE A 11 1.00 -6.92 -3.81
C ILE A 11 0.45 -5.56 -3.35
N ILE A 12 0.93 -5.04 -2.22
CA ILE A 12 0.53 -3.72 -1.73
C ILE A 12 1.01 -2.61 -2.67
N LYS A 13 2.23 -2.72 -3.20
CA LYS A 13 2.76 -1.77 -4.18
C LYS A 13 1.89 -1.75 -5.43
N ASP A 14 1.58 -2.91 -6.01
CA ASP A 14 0.73 -3.04 -7.20
C ASP A 14 -0.65 -2.40 -6.96
N HIS A 15 -1.29 -2.66 -5.81
CA HIS A 15 -2.57 -2.03 -5.46
C HIS A 15 -2.47 -0.51 -5.36
N LEU A 16 -1.43 -0.01 -4.70
CA LEU A 16 -1.22 1.43 -4.58
C LEU A 16 -0.93 2.09 -5.94
N LEU A 17 -0.21 1.39 -6.82
CA LEU A 17 0.10 1.85 -8.18
C LEU A 17 -1.12 1.93 -9.10
N THR A 18 -2.24 1.29 -8.76
CA THR A 18 -3.49 1.49 -9.51
C THR A 18 -4.16 2.83 -9.18
N GLY A 19 -3.54 3.67 -8.33
CA GLY A 19 -4.12 4.90 -7.82
C GLY A 19 -5.19 4.69 -6.75
N GLN A 20 -5.39 3.45 -6.29
CA GLN A 20 -6.32 3.16 -5.22
C GLN A 20 -5.67 3.35 -3.86
N SER A 21 -6.46 3.89 -2.93
CA SER A 21 -6.08 3.89 -1.52
C SER A 21 -6.32 2.52 -0.90
N ILE A 22 -5.62 2.23 0.20
CA ILE A 22 -5.80 1.02 0.96
C ILE A 22 -5.79 1.29 2.45
N THR A 23 -6.70 0.64 3.16
CA THR A 23 -6.73 0.62 4.63
C THR A 23 -6.22 -0.70 5.16
N ARG A 24 -5.86 -0.72 6.45
CA ARG A 24 -5.46 -1.97 7.12
C ARG A 24 -6.51 -3.07 6.97
N TRP A 25 -7.79 -2.71 7.09
CA TRP A 25 -8.90 -3.66 6.95
C TRP A 25 -9.00 -4.22 5.54
N GLN A 26 -8.93 -3.36 4.52
CA GLN A 26 -8.92 -3.82 3.12
C GLN A 26 -7.73 -4.71 2.81
N ALA A 27 -6.54 -4.41 3.33
CA ALA A 27 -5.37 -5.26 3.15
C ALA A 27 -5.54 -6.66 3.78
N ILE A 28 -6.23 -6.74 4.93
CA ILE A 28 -6.59 -8.01 5.56
C ILE A 28 -7.63 -8.76 4.72
N GLU A 29 -8.68 -8.09 4.25
CA GLU A 29 -9.75 -8.76 3.51
C GLU A 29 -9.29 -9.25 2.13
N LEU A 30 -8.69 -8.36 1.34
CA LEU A 30 -8.30 -8.60 -0.05
C LEU A 30 -7.06 -9.48 -0.18
N TYR A 31 -6.06 -9.23 0.66
CA TYR A 31 -4.72 -9.82 0.51
C TYR A 31 -4.29 -10.70 1.68
N LYS A 32 -5.10 -10.80 2.74
CA LYS A 32 -4.76 -11.48 4.00
C LYS A 32 -3.48 -10.93 4.63
N ILE A 33 -3.21 -9.62 4.47
CA ILE A 33 -2.04 -8.93 5.01
C ILE A 33 -2.44 -8.11 6.24
N ALA A 34 -2.15 -8.61 7.44
CA ALA A 34 -2.39 -7.90 8.71
C ALA A 34 -1.32 -6.84 9.06
N THR A 35 -0.13 -6.95 8.45
CA THR A 35 1.06 -6.13 8.72
C THR A 35 1.23 -4.99 7.73
N LEU A 36 0.13 -4.40 7.23
CA LEU A 36 0.17 -3.31 6.26
C LEU A 36 1.15 -2.17 6.64
N PRO A 37 1.15 -1.63 7.88
CA PRO A 37 2.05 -0.53 8.23
C PRO A 37 3.54 -0.87 8.06
N THR A 38 3.94 -2.11 8.38
CA THR A 38 5.31 -2.59 8.19
C THR A 38 5.67 -2.63 6.70
N ARG A 39 4.73 -3.05 5.85
CA ARG A 39 4.92 -3.12 4.40
C ARG A 39 5.06 -1.74 3.79
N ILE A 40 4.26 -0.77 4.25
CA ILE A 40 4.36 0.64 3.85
C ILE A 40 5.74 1.19 4.22
N ASN A 41 6.18 1.05 5.48
CA ASN A 41 7.51 1.52 5.90
C ASN A 41 8.65 0.89 5.07
N GLN A 42 8.52 -0.39 4.69
CA GLN A 42 9.49 -1.05 3.82
C GLN A 42 9.48 -0.52 2.38
N LEU A 43 8.32 -0.08 1.88
CA LEU A 43 8.20 0.55 0.56
C LEU A 43 8.75 1.98 0.58
N GLU A 44 8.49 2.74 1.65
CA GLU A 44 9.10 4.06 1.90
C GLU A 44 10.62 3.98 1.97
N GLY A 45 11.17 2.98 2.67
CA GLY A 45 12.61 2.72 2.71
C GLY A 45 13.23 2.33 1.36
N LYS A 46 12.42 1.97 0.36
CA LYS A 46 12.86 1.71 -1.02
C LYS A 46 12.74 2.94 -1.92
N GLY A 47 12.37 4.10 -1.37
CA GLY A 47 12.18 5.35 -2.10
C GLY A 47 10.77 5.57 -2.65
N LEU A 48 9.77 4.76 -2.24
CA LEU A 48 8.39 4.98 -2.65
C LEU A 48 7.71 5.94 -1.67
N THR A 49 7.36 7.14 -2.11
CA THR A 49 6.70 8.11 -1.22
C THR A 49 5.23 7.76 -1.08
N ILE A 50 4.85 7.21 0.06
CA ILE A 50 3.47 6.82 0.35
C ILE A 50 2.84 7.84 1.29
N GLN A 51 1.70 8.37 0.87
CA GLN A 51 0.91 9.24 1.73
C GLN A 51 0.07 8.41 2.70
N ARG A 52 -0.13 8.98 3.88
CA ARG A 52 -1.01 8.40 4.90
C ARG A 52 -1.83 9.47 5.58
N LYS A 53 -3.09 9.15 5.84
CA LYS A 53 -3.98 9.97 6.67
C LYS A 53 -4.71 9.12 7.67
N ARG A 54 -4.76 9.63 8.90
CA ARG A 54 -5.62 9.07 9.93
C ARG A 54 -7.03 9.62 9.74
N VAL A 55 -7.97 8.72 9.49
CA VAL A 55 -9.40 9.03 9.37
C VAL A 55 -10.07 8.65 10.68
N HIS A 56 -10.87 9.56 11.23
CA HIS A 56 -11.68 9.33 12.42
C HIS A 56 -13.15 9.35 11.99
N LYS A 57 -13.88 8.27 12.26
CA LYS A 57 -15.30 8.14 11.95
C LYS A 57 -15.98 7.22 12.96
N ASP A 58 -17.16 7.61 13.45
CA ASP A 58 -17.98 6.80 14.37
C ASP A 58 -17.21 6.35 15.63
N GLY A 59 -16.38 7.23 16.19
CA GLY A 59 -15.53 6.94 17.36
C GLY A 59 -14.36 5.97 17.08
N LYS A 60 -14.24 5.45 15.85
CA LYS A 60 -13.13 4.61 15.40
C LYS A 60 -12.15 5.45 14.59
N HIS A 61 -10.88 5.07 14.62
CA HIS A 61 -9.87 5.67 13.77
C HIS A 61 -9.10 4.60 13.02
N TRP A 62 -8.78 4.88 11.76
CA TRP A 62 -7.95 4.01 10.94
C TRP A 62 -7.04 4.83 10.04
N ASN A 63 -5.95 4.23 9.60
CA ASN A 63 -5.04 4.84 8.64
C ASN A 63 -5.42 4.41 7.23
N VAL A 64 -5.47 5.38 6.33
CA VAL A 64 -5.62 5.21 4.89
C VAL A 64 -4.28 5.54 4.24
N TYR A 65 -3.82 4.71 3.33
CA TYR A 65 -2.56 4.87 2.61
C TYR A 65 -2.84 4.98 1.11
N TRP A 66 -2.15 5.88 0.40
CA TRP A 66 -2.25 6.04 -1.05
C TRP A 66 -0.93 6.57 -1.64
N LEU A 67 -0.80 6.51 -2.96
CA LEU A 67 0.27 7.19 -3.69
C LEU A 67 -0.28 8.46 -4.32
N ASP A 68 0.50 9.54 -4.28
CA ASP A 68 0.19 10.73 -5.07
C ASP A 68 0.43 10.47 -6.56
N ALA A 69 -0.20 11.29 -7.40
CA ALA A 69 -0.07 11.26 -8.85
C ALA A 69 1.40 11.28 -9.32
N ASP A 70 2.26 12.00 -8.61
CA ASP A 70 3.70 12.08 -8.90
C ASP A 70 4.42 10.71 -8.77
N ASN A 71 4.02 9.93 -7.76
CA ASN A 71 4.56 8.59 -7.52
C ASN A 71 3.91 7.54 -8.43
N LEU A 72 2.68 7.77 -8.88
CA LEU A 72 1.99 6.94 -9.87
C LEU A 72 2.65 7.06 -11.25
N ALA A 73 2.98 8.28 -11.67
CA ALA A 73 3.67 8.54 -12.95
C ALA A 73 5.07 7.89 -13.00
N SER A 74 5.78 7.90 -11.87
CA SER A 74 7.12 7.29 -11.76
C SER A 74 7.11 5.75 -11.73
N GLY A 75 5.96 5.12 -11.47
CA GLY A 75 5.79 3.66 -11.46
C GLY A 75 5.42 3.06 -12.82
N VAL A 76 5.09 3.90 -13.81
CA VAL A 76 4.78 3.51 -15.19
C VAL A 76 5.98 3.87 -16.08
N GLN A 77 7.17 3.36 -15.74
CA GLN A 77 8.30 3.36 -16.66
C GLN A 77 8.98 2.00 -16.65
N SER A 78 8.53 1.14 -17.58
CA SER A 78 9.31 0.26 -18.49
C SER A 78 8.44 -0.90 -18.94
#